data_AF-A0A2T6IUY6-F1
#
_entry.id   AF-A0A2T6IUY6-F1
#
_cell.length_a   1.000
_cell.length_b   1.000
_cell.length_c   1.000
_cell.angle_alpha   90.00
_cell.angle_beta   90.00
_cell.angle_gamma   90.00
#
_symmetry.space_group_name_H-M   'P 1'
#
loop_
_entity.id
_entity.type
_entity.pdbx_description
1 polymer ?
#
loop_
_entity_poly.entity_id
_entity_poly.type
_entity_poly.pdbx_seq_one_letter_code
_entity_poly.pdbx_strand_id
1 'polypeptide(L)'
;MGEPLANPKMFDAIRILTDPLLFNFSARKLAVSTLGVLPGIKKLTEEHPQVNLAFSLHSPFPEERNILVSLHTSLHTPNGAWWF
;
A
#
# COMPACT_ATOMS: atom_id res chain seq x y z
N MET A 1 -2.74 14.82 2.67
CA MET A 1 -2.06 13.73 1.93
C MET A 1 -1.17 12.97 2.92
N GLY A 2 -1.21 11.65 2.89
CA GLY A 2 -0.59 10.76 3.86
C GLY A 2 -0.63 9.31 3.36
N GLU A 3 -0.31 8.34 4.21
CA GLU A 3 -0.27 6.91 3.86
C GLU A 3 -1.66 6.39 3.45
N PRO A 4 -1.89 6.04 2.16
CA PRO A 4 -3.22 5.68 1.66
C PRO A 4 -3.82 4.46 2.35
N LEU A 5 -3.00 3.45 2.65
CA LEU A 5 -3.45 2.19 3.26
C LEU A 5 -3.76 2.30 4.76
N ALA A 6 -3.39 3.42 5.39
CA ALA A 6 -3.82 3.76 6.75
C ALA A 6 -5.19 4.44 6.79
N ASN A 7 -5.75 4.83 5.63
CA ASN A 7 -7.05 5.49 5.54
C ASN A 7 -8.14 4.54 5.03
N PRO A 8 -9.11 4.12 5.86
CA PRO A 8 -10.18 3.22 5.43
C PRO A 8 -11.03 3.73 4.26
N LYS A 9 -11.17 5.06 4.10
CA LYS A 9 -11.97 5.67 3.02
C LYS A 9 -11.33 5.55 1.64
N MET A 10 -10.06 5.17 1.58
CA MET A 10 -9.36 4.93 0.33
C MET A 10 -9.96 3.74 -0.45
N PHE A 11 -10.38 2.68 0.24
CA PHE A 11 -11.02 1.52 -0.38
C PHE A 11 -12.38 1.87 -1.01
N ASP A 12 -13.17 2.73 -0.34
CA ASP A 12 -14.41 3.26 -0.91
C ASP A 12 -14.15 4.04 -2.21
N ALA A 13 -13.06 4.83 -2.25
CA ALA A 13 -12.69 5.58 -3.44
C ALA A 13 -12.31 4.64 -4.60
N ILE A 14 -11.53 3.58 -4.34
CA ILE A 14 -11.20 2.57 -5.37
C ILE A 14 -12.48 1.96 -5.93
N ARG A 15 -13.40 1.52 -5.05
CA ARG A 15 -14.68 0.95 -5.44
C ARG A 15 -15.45 1.90 -6.36
N ILE A 16 -15.62 3.16 -5.95
CA ILE A 16 -16.33 4.17 -6.75
C ILE A 16 -15.68 4.39 -8.11
N LEU A 17 -14.34 4.50 -8.17
CA LEU A 17 -13.61 4.73 -9.41
C LEU A 17 -13.72 3.54 -10.37
N THR A 18 -13.75 2.31 -9.85
CA THR A 18 -13.84 1.09 -10.67
C THR A 18 -15.25 0.64 -10.99
N ASP A 19 -16.28 1.24 -10.37
CA ASP A 19 -17.66 0.83 -10.55
C ASP A 19 -18.14 1.10 -11.99
N PRO A 20 -18.65 0.09 -12.72
CA PRO A 20 -19.12 0.25 -14.10
C PRO A 20 -20.27 1.24 -14.28
N LEU A 21 -21.07 1.48 -13.24
CA LEU A 21 -22.20 2.42 -13.25
C LEU A 21 -21.79 3.84 -12.86
N LEU A 22 -20.56 4.03 -12.37
CA LEU A 22 -20.02 5.34 -11.99
C LEU A 22 -18.93 5.76 -12.97
N PHE A 23 -17.66 5.65 -12.57
CA PHE A 23 -16.53 6.13 -13.38
C PHE A 23 -15.98 5.07 -14.33
N ASN A 24 -16.26 3.78 -14.07
CA ASN A 24 -15.86 2.65 -14.91
C ASN A 24 -14.37 2.67 -15.31
N PHE A 25 -13.49 3.08 -14.38
CA PHE A 25 -12.05 3.02 -14.61
C PHE A 25 -11.55 1.58 -14.48
N SER A 26 -10.64 1.20 -15.37
CA SER A 26 -9.94 -0.06 -15.24
C SER A 26 -9.11 -0.05 -13.95
N ALA A 27 -9.37 -1.02 -13.06
CA ALA A 27 -8.60 -1.20 -11.83
C ALA A 27 -7.08 -1.30 -12.09
N ARG A 28 -6.69 -1.92 -13.22
CA ARG A 28 -5.29 -2.05 -13.65
C ARG A 28 -4.61 -0.75 -14.03
N LYS A 29 -5.36 0.35 -14.17
CA LYS A 29 -4.81 1.70 -14.38
C LYS A 29 -4.64 2.47 -13.07
N LEU A 30 -5.20 1.97 -11.97
CA LEU A 30 -5.04 2.57 -10.65
C LEU A 30 -3.77 2.03 -9.99
N ALA A 31 -3.01 2.93 -9.36
CA ALA A 31 -1.83 2.58 -8.60
C ALA A 31 -1.94 3.20 -7.19
N VAL A 32 -1.68 2.38 -6.18
CA VAL A 32 -1.64 2.77 -4.77
C VAL A 32 -0.21 2.67 -4.31
N SER A 33 0.39 3.81 -3.93
CA SER A 33 1.68 3.82 -3.25
C SER A 33 1.50 3.61 -1.75
N THR A 34 2.40 2.82 -1.15
CA THR A 34 2.46 2.63 0.31
C THR A 34 3.90 2.54 0.77
N LEU A 35 4.14 2.99 2.00
CA LEU A 35 5.39 2.81 2.70
C LEU A 35 5.46 1.50 3.52
N GLY A 36 4.46 0.63 3.40
CA GLY A 36 4.50 -0.74 3.94
C GLY A 36 3.52 -1.05 5.07
N VAL A 37 2.28 -0.56 5.00
CA VAL A 37 1.24 -0.91 5.98
C VAL A 37 0.69 -2.31 5.69
N LEU A 38 1.32 -3.34 6.27
CA LEU A 38 1.01 -4.76 6.00
C LEU A 38 -0.49 -5.11 6.08
N PRO A 39 -1.27 -4.70 7.11
CA PRO A 39 -2.70 -5.00 7.15
C PRO A 39 -3.46 -4.39 5.98
N GLY A 40 -3.11 -3.17 5.59
CA GLY A 40 -3.73 -2.47 4.48
C GLY A 40 -3.34 -3.07 3.12
N ILE A 41 -2.10 -3.54 2.97
CA ILE A 41 -1.64 -4.26 1.76
C ILE A 41 -2.46 -5.54 1.59
N LYS A 42 -2.58 -6.33 2.67
CA LYS A 42 -3.33 -7.58 2.65
C LYS A 42 -4.79 -7.34 2.25
N LYS A 43 -5.42 -6.33 2.86
CA LYS A 43 -6.78 -5.91 2.52
C LYS A 43 -6.91 -5.48 1.05
N LEU A 44 -5.98 -4.69 0.52
CA LEU A 44 -5.99 -4.27 -0.88
C LEU A 44 -5.89 -5.47 -1.83
N THR A 45 -5.01 -6.42 -1.54
CA THR A 45 -4.85 -7.62 -2.38
C THR A 45 -6.07 -8.55 -2.35
N GLU A 46 -6.80 -8.58 -1.24
CA GLU A 46 -8.02 -9.39 -1.07
C GLU A 46 -9.24 -8.71 -1.73
N GLU A 47 -9.46 -7.42 -1.49
CA GLU A 47 -10.65 -6.69 -1.95
C GLU A 47 -10.52 -6.14 -3.39
N HIS A 48 -9.30 -5.78 -3.81
CA HIS A 48 -9.03 -5.13 -5.09
C HIS A 48 -7.79 -5.71 -5.80
N PRO A 49 -7.80 -7.02 -6.14
CA PRO A 49 -6.62 -7.75 -6.66
C PRO A 49 -6.06 -7.22 -7.99
N GLN A 50 -6.82 -6.39 -8.71
CA GLN A 50 -6.41 -5.83 -10.00
C GLN A 50 -5.79 -4.43 -9.91
N VAL A 51 -5.78 -3.81 -8.73
CA VAL A 51 -5.15 -2.50 -8.50
C VAL A 51 -3.65 -2.69 -8.34
N ASN A 52 -2.84 -1.83 -8.96
CA ASN A 52 -1.39 -1.92 -8.83
C ASN A 52 -0.95 -1.40 -7.46
N LEU A 53 -0.08 -2.16 -6.79
CA LEU A 53 0.57 -1.74 -5.56
C LEU A 53 1.99 -1.27 -5.87
N ALA A 54 2.29 -0.03 -5.50
CA ALA A 54 3.64 0.54 -5.57
C ALA A 54 4.22 0.63 -4.16
N PHE A 55 5.43 0.09 -3.97
CA PHE A 55 6.12 0.14 -2.69
C PHE A 55 7.17 1.25 -2.66
N SER A 56 7.00 2.18 -1.73
CA SER A 56 7.92 3.31 -1.53
C SER A 56 9.07 2.88 -0.61
N LEU A 57 10.09 2.24 -1.20
CA LEU A 57 11.23 1.70 -0.46
C LEU A 57 12.22 2.78 0.02
N HIS A 58 12.59 3.71 -0.86
CA HIS A 58 13.56 4.81 -0.67
C HIS A 58 15.04 4.41 -0.49
N SER A 59 15.36 3.34 0.24
CA SER A 59 16.70 2.77 0.30
C SER A 59 16.63 1.25 0.47
N PRO A 60 17.52 0.48 -0.17
CA PRO A 60 17.65 -0.96 0.11
C PRO A 60 18.24 -1.26 1.48
N PHE A 61 18.87 -0.28 2.16
CA PHE A 61 19.49 -0.45 3.47
C PHE A 61 18.52 0.00 4.59
N PRO A 62 18.19 -0.87 5.57
CA PRO A 62 17.25 -0.56 6.64
C PRO A 62 17.62 0.68 7.46
N GLU A 63 18.91 0.87 7.75
CA GLU A 63 19.42 1.98 8.55
C GLU A 63 19.17 3.32 7.85
N GLU A 64 19.50 3.38 6.55
CA GLU A 64 19.24 4.56 5.71
C GLU A 64 17.73 4.79 5.55
N ARG A 65 16.96 3.72 5.34
CA ARG A 65 15.51 3.81 5.21
C ARG A 65 14.87 4.37 6.47
N ASN A 66 15.32 3.95 7.65
CA ASN A 66 14.79 4.45 8.93
C ASN A 66 15.07 5.95 9.15
N ILE A 67 16.16 6.46 8.58
CA ILE A 67 16.46 7.90 8.57
C ILE A 67 15.52 8.64 7.62
N LEU A 68 15.31 8.10 6.42
CA LEU A 68 14.51 8.74 5.36
C LEU A 68 12.99 8.64 5.61
N VAL A 69 12.54 7.55 6.24
CA VAL A 69 11.14 7.20 6.44
C VAL A 69 10.94 6.84 7.91
N SER A 70 10.43 7.79 8.69
CA SER A 70 10.17 7.62 10.13
C SER A 70 8.87 6.84 10.40
N LEU A 71 8.71 5.66 9.83
CA LEU A 71 7.54 4.81 10.08
C LEU A 71 7.79 3.82 11.21
N HIS A 72 6.74 3.58 11.99
CA HIS A 72 6.71 2.57 13.04
C HIS A 72 7.17 1.22 12.49
N THR A 73 8.20 0.65 13.12
CA THR A 73 8.95 -0.56 12.77
C THR A 73 8.10 -1.83 12.88
N SER A 74 6.95 -1.90 12.20
CA SER A 74 6.07 -3.08 12.17
C SER A 74 6.47 -4.11 11.11
N LEU A 75 7.51 -3.83 10.30
CA LEU A 75 8.06 -4.74 9.30
C LEU A 75 9.10 -5.73 9.87
N HIS A 76 9.38 -5.67 11.18
CA HIS A 76 10.20 -6.69 11.83
C HIS A 76 9.39 -7.98 11.99
N THR A 77 9.77 -9.02 11.26
CA THR A 77 9.34 -10.38 11.61
C THR A 77 10.12 -10.84 12.85
N PRO A 78 9.53 -11.69 13.72
CA PRO A 78 10.22 -12.25 14.89
C PRO A 78 11.51 -13.03 14.55
N ASN A 79 11.70 -13.40 13.27
CA ASN A 79 12.79 -14.25 12.81
C ASN A 79 13.89 -13.48 12.05
N GLY A 80 13.84 -12.15 12.01
CA GLY A 80 14.82 -11.35 11.27
C GLY A 80 14.80 -11.57 9.74
N ALA A 81 13.75 -12.23 9.23
CA ALA A 81 13.53 -12.39 7.80
C ALA A 81 12.90 -11.11 7.27
N TRP A 82 13.68 -10.40 6.45
CA TRP A 82 13.24 -9.26 5.68
C TRP A 82 12.35 -9.76 4.55
N TRP A 83 11.22 -9.12 4.33
CA TRP A 83 10.42 -9.36 3.12
C TRP A 83 11.04 -8.63 1.92
N PHE A 84 12.34 -8.83 1.69
CA PHE A 84 13.12 -8.56 0.47
C PHE A 84 14.41 -9.38 0.52
#